data_AF-A0A7T3REB9-F1
#
_entry.id   AF-A0A7T3REB9-F1
#
_cell.length_a   1.000
_cell.length_b   1.000
_cell.length_c   1.000
_cell.angle_alpha   90.00
_cell.angle_beta   90.00
_cell.angle_gamma   90.00
#
_symmetry.space_group_name_H-M   'P 1'
#
loop_
_entity.id
_entity.type
_entity.pdbx_description
1 polymer ?
#
loop_
_entity_poly.entity_id
_entity_poly.type
_entity_poly.pdbx_seq_one_letter_code
_entity_poly.pdbx_strand_id
1 'polypeptide(L)' 'MRYHDKKYFDELNNGDNPIAYILNMPKPDFTKMDQEAKEFEEWIKKEHAKERELLRKLSKQ' A
#
# COMPACT_ATOMS: atom_id res chain seq x y z
N MET A 1 -13.54 15.11 -20.29
CA MET A 1 -12.82 15.09 -19.00
C MET A 1 -13.22 16.33 -18.22
N ARG A 2 -13.68 16.20 -16.98
CA ARG A 2 -13.84 17.33 -16.08
C ARG A 2 -12.48 17.57 -15.42
N TYR A 3 -11.92 18.76 -15.59
CA TYR A 3 -10.70 19.16 -14.91
C TYR A 3 -11.10 19.77 -13.57
N HIS A 4 -10.58 19.22 -12.48
CA HIS A 4 -10.76 19.79 -11.15
C HIS A 4 -9.60 20.74 -10.89
N ASP A 5 -9.89 22.02 -10.67
CA ASP A 5 -8.87 23.03 -10.39
C ASP A 5 -8.48 23.02 -8.91
N LYS A 6 -7.34 23.62 -8.58
CA LYS A 6 -6.85 23.70 -7.20
C LYS A 6 -7.87 24.39 -6.28
N LYS A 7 -8.59 25.37 -6.81
CA LYS A 7 -9.62 26.11 -6.11
C LYS A 7 -10.79 25.23 -5.66
N TYR A 8 -11.25 24.32 -6.52
CA TYR A 8 -12.27 23.33 -6.20
C TYR A 8 -11.85 22.39 -5.06
N PHE A 9 -10.58 21.97 -5.03
CA PHE A 9 -10.06 21.17 -3.91
C PHE A 9 -9.93 21.97 -2.61
N ASP A 10 -9.54 23.25 -2.69
CA ASP A 10 -9.47 24.13 -1.52
C ASP A 10 -10.88 24.40 -0.93
N GLU A 11 -11.89 24.55 -1.79
CA GLU A 11 -13.31 24.66 -1.37
C GLU A 11 -13.83 23.34 -0.77
N LEU A 12 -13.41 22.19 -1.30
CA LEU A 12 -13.75 20.88 -0.74
C LEU A 12 -13.11 20.60 0.61
N ASN A 13 -11.87 21.06 0.85
CA ASN A 13 -11.15 20.86 2.11
C ASN A 13 -11.62 21.81 3.23
N ASN A 14 -12.02 23.04 2.88
CA ASN A 14 -12.37 24.09 3.84
C ASN A 14 -13.88 24.37 3.95
N GLY A 15 -14.71 23.73 3.13
CA GLY A 15 -16.15 23.90 3.14
C GLY A 15 -16.86 23.08 4.22
N ASP A 16 -18.04 23.52 4.64
CA ASP A 16 -18.91 22.81 5.60
C ASP A 16 -19.70 21.70 4.89
N ASN A 17 -18.96 20.76 4.27
CA ASN A 17 -19.51 19.67 3.48
C ASN A 17 -19.03 18.30 4.02
N PRO A 18 -19.78 17.21 3.80
CA PRO A 18 -19.41 15.89 4.31
C PRO A 18 -18.06 15.36 3.78
N ILE A 19 -17.62 15.82 2.61
CA ILE A 19 -16.35 15.41 2.00
C ILE A 19 -15.18 16.03 2.77
N ALA A 20 -15.29 17.31 3.17
CA ALA A 20 -14.32 17.99 4.01
C ALA A 20 -14.10 17.24 5.34
N TYR A 21 -15.19 16.78 5.95
CA TYR A 21 -15.13 15.99 7.18
C TYR A 21 -14.31 14.70 6.96
N ILE A 22 -14.60 13.93 5.91
CA ILE A 22 -13.88 12.69 5.59
C ILE A 22 -12.40 12.95 5.29
N LEU A 23 -12.10 14.01 4.54
CA LEU A 23 -10.73 14.35 4.14
C LEU A 23 -9.89 14.83 5.31
N ASN A 24 -10.51 15.52 6.27
CA ASN A 24 -9.85 16.05 7.46
C ASN A 24 -9.87 15.08 8.65
N MET A 25 -10.51 13.90 8.52
CA MET A 25 -10.43 12.88 9.57
C MET A 25 -8.98 12.43 9.76
N PRO A 26 -8.57 12.14 11.01
CA PRO A 26 -7.28 11.53 11.28
C PRO A 26 -7.12 10.27 10.44
N LYS A 27 -6.07 10.22 9.63
CA LYS A 27 -5.77 9.02 8.85
C LYS A 27 -5.48 7.87 9.82
N PRO A 28 -6.00 6.67 9.56
CA PRO A 28 -5.64 5.51 10.36
C PRO A 28 -4.13 5.28 10.28
N ASP A 29 -3.52 4.91 11.40
CA ASP A 29 -2.12 4.52 11.44
C ASP A 29 -1.99 3.09 10.87
N PHE A 30 -1.39 3.01 9.68
CA PHE A 30 -1.13 1.75 8.99
C PHE A 30 0.30 1.23 9.19
N THR A 31 1.10 1.87 10.06
CA THR A 31 2.53 1.52 10.25
C THR A 31 2.72 0.03 10.57
N LYS A 32 1.85 -0.54 11.41
CA LYS A 32 1.90 -1.96 11.77
C LYS A 32 1.59 -2.87 10.57
N MET A 33 0.58 -2.51 9.79
CA MET A 33 0.21 -3.26 8.58
C MET A 33 1.33 -3.20 7.53
N ASP A 34 1.99 -2.05 7.38
CA ASP A 34 3.12 -1.89 6.47
C ASP A 34 4.34 -2.72 6.92
N GLN A 35 4.55 -2.87 8.23
CA GLN A 35 5.59 -3.75 8.78
C GLN A 35 5.27 -5.23 8.50
N GLU A 36 4.04 -5.66 8.79
CA GLU A 36 3.59 -7.04 8.51
C GLU A 36 3.69 -7.38 7.02
N ALA A 37 3.35 -6.44 6.14
CA ALA A 37 3.48 -6.60 4.69
C ALA A 37 4.94 -6.81 4.26
N LYS A 38 5.88 -6.01 4.82
CA LYS A 38 7.31 -6.16 4.52
C LYS A 38 7.86 -7.51 5.00
N GLU A 39 7.52 -7.92 6.22
CA GLU A 39 7.94 -9.21 6.77
C GLU A 39 7.42 -10.37 5.90
N PHE A 40 6.18 -10.28 5.45
CA PHE A 40 5.57 -11.27 4.57
C PHE A 40 6.25 -11.33 3.18
N GLU A 41 6.56 -10.18 2.57
CA GLU A 41 7.30 -10.12 1.31
C GLU A 41 8.69 -10.76 1.42
N GLU A 42 9.39 -10.51 2.53
CA GLU A 42 10.70 -11.13 2.79
C GLU A 42 10.60 -12.63 2.96
N TRP A 43 9.57 -13.12 3.66
CA TRP A 43 9.30 -14.54 3.81
C TRP A 43 9.07 -15.21 2.46
N ILE A 44 8.22 -14.63 1.60
CA ILE A 44 7.98 -15.13 0.24
C ILE A 44 9.28 -15.22 -0.56
N LYS A 45 10.11 -14.17 -0.52
CA LYS A 45 11.40 -14.16 -1.24
C LYS A 45 12.33 -15.28 -0.77
N LYS A 46 12.39 -15.52 0.54
CA LYS A 46 13.18 -16.61 1.14
C LYS A 46 12.65 -17.98 0.70
N GLU A 47 11.34 -18.17 0.71
CA GLU A 47 10.74 -19.45 0.35
C GLU A 47 10.95 -19.78 -1.14
N HIS A 48 10.73 -18.82 -2.03
CA HIS A 48 11.05 -18.99 -3.44
C HIS A 48 12.55 -19.21 -3.71
N ALA A 49 13.44 -18.67 -2.89
CA ALA A 49 14.87 -18.94 -3.02
C ALA A 49 15.19 -20.42 -2.71
N LYS A 50 14.59 -20.98 -1.65
CA LYS A 50 14.72 -22.40 -1.31
C LYS A 50 14.17 -23.29 -2.42
N GLU A 51 12.99 -22.96 -2.93
CA GLU A 51 12.35 -23.69 -4.03
C GLU A 51 13.25 -23.73 -5.28
N ARG A 52 13.80 -22.57 -5.68
CA ARG A 52 14.74 -22.49 -6.82
C ARG A 52 16.01 -23.31 -6.60
N GLU A 53 16.51 -23.36 -5.37
CA GLU A 53 17.67 -24.20 -5.04
C GLU A 53 17.36 -25.69 -5.15
N LEU A 54 16.18 -26.10 -4.67
CA LEU A 54 15.70 -27.48 -4.79
C LEU A 54 15.58 -27.91 -6.26
N LEU A 55 14.95 -27.08 -7.09
CA LEU A 55 14.81 -27.32 -8.53
C LEU A 55 16.17 -27.44 -9.23
N ARG A 56 17.14 -26.60 -8.85
CA ARG A 56 18.52 -26.71 -9.38
C ARG A 56 19.18 -28.04 -8.99
N LYS A 57 18.98 -28.53 -7.77
CA LYS A 57 19.52 -29.82 -7.33
C LYS A 57 18.88 -30.99 -8.09
N LEU A 58 17.56 -30.97 -8.25
CA LEU A 58 16.82 -31.98 -9.02
C LEU A 58 17.22 -32.00 -10.49
N SER A 59 17.49 -30.83 -11.10
CA SER A 59 17.91 -30.75 -12.51
C SER A 59 19.32 -31.30 -12.79
N LYS A 60 20.12 -31.56 -11.75
CA LYS A 60 21.50 -32.06 -11.85
C LYS A 60 21.63 -33.56 -11.56
N GLN A 61 20.55 -34.22 -11.16
CA GLN A 61 20.44 -35.67 -11.02
C GLN A 61 19.92 -36.29 -12.31
#